data_AF-A0A8S1H879-F1
#
_entry.id   AF-A0A8S1H879-F1
#
_cell.length_a   1.000
_cell.length_b   1.000
_cell.length_c   1.000
_cell.angle_alpha   90.00
_cell.angle_beta   90.00
_cell.angle_gamma   90.00
#
_symmetry.space_group_name_H-M   'P 1'
#
loop_
_entity.id
_entity.type
_entity.pdbx_description
1 polymer ?
#
loop_
_entity_poly.entity_id
_entity_poly.type
_entity_poly.pdbx_seq_one_letter_code
_entity_poly.pdbx_strand_id
1 'polypeptide(L)'
;MYGTVPYFQDFPAIPHALLSEKLKEAVNWNMLDHDLNPRDLPCLFDEETTSWTNFTIEPEMRCFSVSNHSSIVFVDLPYFITRKYVSKVLARALTYGHDYENELIFDEKTVSLQIEPQIRRLKDMPCDNCVYNDVQKELSTNGSYYAYNIENLRSISSDGSHLSVEGLGRLKKLYQERIEQFLKIL
;
A
#
# COMPACT_ATOMS: atom_id res chain seq x y z
N MET A 1 8.97 -17.55 3.52
CA MET A 1 7.71 -18.27 3.84
C MET A 1 6.59 -17.56 3.12
N TYR A 2 6.03 -18.16 2.06
CA TYR A 2 4.86 -17.64 1.35
C TYR A 2 3.66 -17.61 2.31
N GLY A 3 3.00 -16.46 2.40
CA GLY A 3 1.81 -16.29 3.25
C GLY A 3 0.72 -17.27 2.81
N THR A 4 0.31 -18.14 3.73
CA THR A 4 -0.85 -19.01 3.53
C THR A 4 -2.10 -18.15 3.47
N VAL A 5 -2.75 -18.12 2.30
CA VAL A 5 -4.10 -17.58 2.14
C VAL A 5 -5.02 -18.38 3.09
N PRO A 6 -5.92 -17.75 3.87
CA PRO A 6 -6.91 -18.50 4.64
C PRO A 6 -7.64 -19.46 3.71
N TYR A 7 -7.81 -20.71 4.13
CA TYR A 7 -8.45 -21.77 3.35
C TYR A 7 -9.96 -21.46 3.23
N PHE A 8 -10.33 -20.66 2.23
CA PHE A 8 -11.74 -20.39 1.86
C PHE A 8 -12.34 -21.51 0.99
N GLN A 9 -11.66 -22.64 0.81
CA GLN A 9 -12.06 -23.70 -0.14
C GLN A 9 -13.18 -24.62 0.39
N ASP A 10 -13.49 -24.57 1.69
CA ASP A 10 -14.38 -25.55 2.33
C ASP A 10 -15.86 -25.11 2.37
N PHE A 11 -16.20 -23.94 1.81
CA PHE A 11 -17.56 -23.40 1.85
C PHE A 11 -18.19 -23.29 0.46
N PRO A 12 -19.49 -23.58 0.32
CA PRO A 12 -20.18 -23.40 -0.95
C PRO A 12 -20.18 -21.91 -1.32
N ALA A 13 -19.68 -21.57 -2.50
CA ALA A 13 -19.77 -20.23 -3.05
C ALA A 13 -21.23 -19.78 -3.10
N ILE A 14 -21.49 -18.52 -2.74
CA ILE A 14 -22.78 -17.92 -3.08
C ILE A 14 -22.82 -17.89 -4.61
N PRO A 15 -23.84 -18.48 -5.26
CA PRO A 15 -23.97 -18.41 -6.70
C PRO A 15 -23.86 -16.95 -7.14
N HIS A 16 -22.94 -16.66 -8.06
CA HIS A 16 -22.67 -15.27 -8.50
C HIS A 16 -23.94 -14.55 -8.99
N ALA A 17 -24.94 -15.30 -9.49
CA ALA A 17 -26.26 -14.80 -9.88
C ALA A 17 -27.08 -14.19 -8.71
N LEU A 18 -26.80 -14.57 -7.46
CA LEU A 18 -27.49 -14.12 -6.26
C LEU A 18 -26.79 -12.94 -5.57
N LEU A 19 -25.61 -12.53 -6.04
CA LEU A 19 -24.95 -11.32 -5.56
C LEU A 19 -25.68 -10.07 -6.07
N SER A 20 -25.70 -9.00 -5.27
CA SER A 20 -26.12 -7.69 -5.76
C SER A 20 -25.15 -7.17 -6.83
N GLU A 21 -25.62 -6.31 -7.74
CA GLU A 21 -24.75 -5.75 -8.79
C GLU A 21 -23.52 -5.04 -8.22
N LYS A 22 -23.68 -4.34 -7.09
CA LYS A 22 -22.57 -3.71 -6.36
C LYS A 22 -21.52 -4.72 -5.90
N LEU A 23 -21.95 -5.88 -5.40
CA LEU A 23 -21.04 -6.94 -4.95
C LEU A 23 -20.35 -7.64 -6.14
N LYS A 24 -21.07 -7.87 -7.24
CA LYS A 24 -20.47 -8.41 -8.48
C LYS A 24 -19.38 -7.48 -9.01
N GLU A 25 -19.64 -6.18 -9.04
CA GLU A 25 -18.67 -5.18 -9.46
C GLU A 25 -17.42 -5.20 -8.56
N ALA A 26 -17.60 -5.20 -7.24
CA ALA A 26 -16.50 -5.25 -6.29
C ALA A 26 -15.67 -6.55 -6.45
N VAL A 27 -16.31 -7.71 -6.58
CA VAL A 27 -15.60 -8.99 -6.81
C VAL A 27 -14.78 -8.93 -8.10
N ASN A 28 -15.38 -8.52 -9.21
CA ASN A 28 -14.69 -8.42 -10.49
C ASN A 28 -13.52 -7.44 -10.44
N TRP A 29 -13.70 -6.28 -9.80
CA TRP A 29 -12.65 -5.28 -9.68
C TRP A 29 -11.44 -5.80 -8.91
N ASN A 30 -11.68 -6.40 -7.74
CA ASN A 30 -10.60 -6.94 -6.91
C ASN A 30 -9.86 -8.11 -7.60
N MET A 31 -10.57 -8.93 -8.37
CA MET A 31 -9.93 -9.97 -9.18
C MET A 31 -9.03 -9.39 -10.28
N LEU A 32 -9.50 -8.37 -11.00
CA LEU A 32 -8.70 -7.69 -12.03
C LEU A 32 -7.47 -6.99 -11.43
N ASP A 33 -7.64 -6.31 -10.30
CA ASP A 33 -6.55 -5.59 -9.63
C ASP A 33 -5.47 -6.54 -9.09
N HIS A 34 -5.86 -7.75 -8.65
CA HIS A 34 -4.90 -8.81 -8.32
C HIS A 34 -4.04 -9.22 -9.53
N ASP A 35 -4.64 -9.30 -10.72
CA ASP A 35 -3.97 -9.72 -11.94
C ASP A 35 -3.11 -8.61 -12.56
N LEU A 36 -3.38 -7.33 -12.21
CA LEU A 36 -2.62 -6.18 -12.70
C LEU A 36 -1.25 -5.99 -12.03
N ASN A 37 -0.92 -6.78 -11.00
CA ASN A 37 0.31 -6.62 -10.24
C ASN A 37 1.54 -6.99 -11.10
N PRO A 38 2.35 -6.00 -11.58
CA PRO A 38 3.59 -6.31 -12.26
C PRO A 38 4.55 -6.91 -11.22
N ARG A 39 5.16 -8.06 -11.53
CA ARG A 39 6.07 -8.76 -10.61
C ARG A 39 7.44 -8.08 -10.45
N ASP A 40 7.57 -6.83 -10.89
CA ASP A 40 8.83 -6.11 -10.88
C ASP A 40 8.79 -5.04 -9.79
N LEU A 41 9.29 -5.43 -8.61
CA LEU A 41 9.59 -4.54 -7.51
C LEU A 41 10.72 -3.57 -7.93
N PRO A 42 10.55 -2.25 -7.78
CA PRO A 42 11.65 -1.30 -8.02
C PRO A 42 12.73 -1.33 -6.92
N CYS A 43 12.52 -2.06 -5.82
CA CYS A 43 13.42 -2.15 -4.67
C CYS A 43 13.77 -3.61 -4.35
N LEU A 44 14.32 -4.35 -5.32
CA LEU A 44 14.93 -5.65 -5.04
C LEU A 44 16.25 -5.47 -4.29
N PHE A 45 16.69 -6.55 -3.64
CA PHE A 45 17.99 -6.62 -2.99
C PHE A 45 19.08 -6.33 -4.04
N ASP A 46 19.78 -5.21 -3.89
CA ASP A 46 20.89 -4.82 -4.77
C ASP A 46 22.13 -5.68 -4.43
N GLU A 47 22.16 -6.89 -4.97
CA GLU A 47 23.26 -7.85 -4.82
C GLU A 47 24.57 -7.28 -5.36
N GLU A 48 24.50 -6.49 -6.42
CA GLU A 48 25.66 -5.87 -7.06
C GLU A 48 26.32 -4.89 -6.09
N THR A 49 25.63 -3.84 -5.63
CA THR A 49 26.19 -2.86 -4.69
C THR A 49 26.61 -3.48 -3.36
N THR A 50 25.87 -4.50 -2.88
CA THR A 50 26.25 -5.23 -1.65
C THR A 50 27.59 -5.95 -1.83
N SER A 51 27.81 -6.59 -3.00
CA SER A 51 29.07 -7.26 -3.32
C SER A 51 30.25 -6.30 -3.45
N TRP A 52 30.02 -5.07 -3.93
CA TRP A 52 31.07 -4.07 -4.13
C TRP A 52 31.43 -3.27 -2.88
N THR A 53 30.45 -3.01 -2.00
CA THR A 53 30.61 -2.03 -0.89
C THR A 53 30.63 -2.66 0.50
N ASN A 54 30.28 -3.95 0.64
CA ASN A 54 30.17 -4.66 1.93
C ASN A 54 29.17 -4.05 2.94
N PHE A 55 28.30 -3.13 2.50
CA PHE A 55 27.22 -2.60 3.32
C PHE A 55 26.06 -3.60 3.37
N THR A 56 25.76 -4.13 4.56
CA THR A 56 24.70 -5.14 4.79
C THR A 56 23.40 -4.56 5.36
N ILE A 57 23.31 -3.24 5.48
CA ILE A 57 22.17 -2.56 6.11
C ILE A 57 21.14 -2.19 5.02
N GLU A 58 19.86 -2.49 5.33
CA GLU A 58 18.58 -2.22 4.65
C GLU A 58 18.65 -1.69 3.18
N PRO A 59 18.27 -2.51 2.17
CA PRO A 59 18.21 -2.10 0.77
C PRO A 59 17.29 -0.89 0.52
N GLU A 60 16.25 -0.69 1.35
CA GLU A 60 15.23 0.35 1.14
C GLU A 60 15.78 1.78 1.26
N MET A 61 16.90 1.98 1.96
CA MET A 61 17.53 3.30 2.13
C MET A 61 18.43 3.70 0.96
N ARG A 62 18.78 2.78 0.06
CA ARG A 62 19.72 3.03 -1.05
C ARG A 62 19.10 3.81 -2.21
N CYS A 63 17.77 3.92 -2.24
CA CYS A 63 17.04 4.75 -3.20
C CYS A 63 16.94 6.23 -2.76
N PHE A 64 17.43 6.58 -1.58
CA PHE A 64 17.40 7.95 -1.07
C PHE A 64 18.70 8.68 -1.36
N SER A 65 18.80 9.30 -2.54
CA SER A 65 19.84 10.29 -2.84
C SER A 65 19.28 11.69 -2.67
N VAL A 66 19.58 12.32 -1.53
CA VAL A 66 19.27 13.74 -1.31
C VAL A 66 20.38 14.54 -2.00
N SER A 67 20.11 15.01 -3.22
CA SER A 67 21.02 15.94 -3.89
C SER A 67 20.93 17.32 -3.24
N ASN A 68 22.07 17.84 -2.78
CA ASN A 68 22.17 19.22 -2.28
C ASN A 68 21.96 20.28 -3.39
N HIS A 69 21.78 19.85 -4.65
CA HIS A 69 21.48 20.73 -5.79
C HIS A 69 20.00 20.79 -6.14
N SER A 70 19.15 20.00 -5.48
CA SER A 70 17.70 20.04 -5.68
C SER A 70 17.09 21.21 -4.89
N SER A 71 16.23 22.02 -5.51
CA SER A 71 15.50 23.09 -4.81
C SER A 71 14.47 22.55 -3.82
N ILE A 72 13.92 21.36 -4.09
CA ILE A 72 12.93 20.68 -3.26
C ILE A 72 13.08 19.16 -3.41
N VAL A 73 12.84 18.42 -2.33
CA VAL A 73 12.81 16.95 -2.33
C VAL A 73 11.48 16.49 -1.75
N PHE A 74 10.70 15.74 -2.51
CA PHE A 74 9.47 15.12 -2.00
C PHE A 74 9.79 13.74 -1.44
N VAL A 75 9.36 13.49 -0.21
CA VAL A 75 9.63 12.25 0.52
C VAL A 75 8.31 11.61 0.89
N ASP A 76 8.01 10.47 0.33
CA ASP A 76 6.87 9.66 0.76
C ASP A 76 7.23 8.94 2.06
N LEU A 77 6.48 9.26 3.13
CA LEU A 77 6.58 8.52 4.38
C LEU A 77 6.00 7.11 4.19
N PRO A 78 6.55 6.10 4.89
CA PRO A 78 6.10 4.74 4.75
C PRO A 78 4.65 4.59 5.18
N TYR A 79 3.95 3.67 4.52
CA TYR A 79 2.60 3.25 4.86
C TYR A 79 2.60 1.78 5.28
N PHE A 80 1.51 1.37 5.91
CA PHE A 80 1.35 0.04 6.45
C PHE A 80 1.30 -1.01 5.34
N ILE A 81 2.06 -2.08 5.52
CA ILE A 81 2.07 -3.25 4.66
C ILE A 81 1.65 -4.50 5.43
N THR A 82 0.98 -5.41 4.74
CA THR A 82 0.53 -6.69 5.27
C THR A 82 0.94 -7.85 4.36
N ARG A 83 1.04 -9.06 4.91
CA ARG A 83 1.31 -10.28 4.14
C ARG A 83 0.06 -10.86 3.47
N LYS A 84 -1.09 -10.22 3.67
CA LYS A 84 -2.38 -10.66 3.14
C LYS A 84 -2.53 -10.15 1.72
N TYR A 85 -2.91 -11.03 0.79
CA TYR A 85 -3.35 -10.63 -0.54
C TYR A 85 -4.74 -10.00 -0.46
N VAL A 86 -4.79 -8.74 -0.05
CA VAL A 86 -6.02 -8.01 0.30
C VAL A 86 -7.09 -8.13 -0.79
N SER A 87 -6.77 -7.85 -2.06
CA SER A 87 -7.71 -8.01 -3.18
C SER A 87 -8.30 -9.43 -3.26
N LYS A 88 -7.46 -10.45 -3.09
CA LYS A 88 -7.86 -11.85 -3.17
C LYS A 88 -8.69 -12.30 -1.95
N VAL A 89 -8.30 -11.86 -0.76
CA VAL A 89 -9.03 -12.13 0.49
C VAL A 89 -10.42 -11.50 0.40
N LEU A 90 -10.49 -10.23 0.00
CA LEU A 90 -11.75 -9.50 -0.14
C LEU A 90 -12.64 -10.12 -1.21
N ALA A 91 -12.13 -10.37 -2.42
CA ALA A 91 -12.90 -11.00 -3.49
C ALA A 91 -13.49 -12.37 -3.08
N ARG A 92 -12.69 -13.21 -2.41
CA ARG A 92 -13.16 -14.50 -1.89
C ARG A 92 -14.19 -14.31 -0.79
N ALA A 93 -13.92 -13.49 0.20
CA ALA A 93 -14.85 -13.27 1.30
C ALA A 93 -16.22 -12.79 0.80
N LEU A 94 -16.24 -11.86 -0.17
CA LEU A 94 -17.48 -11.41 -0.82
C LEU A 94 -18.17 -12.52 -1.63
N THR A 95 -17.42 -13.38 -2.33
CA THR A 95 -17.96 -14.50 -3.11
C THR A 95 -18.59 -15.59 -2.24
N TYR A 96 -17.99 -15.86 -1.09
CA TYR A 96 -18.40 -16.94 -0.18
C TYR A 96 -19.24 -16.45 1.00
N GLY A 97 -19.50 -15.14 1.12
CA GLY A 97 -20.26 -14.57 2.23
C GLY A 97 -19.56 -14.67 3.59
N HIS A 98 -18.22 -14.64 3.60
CA HIS A 98 -17.43 -14.67 4.83
C HIS A 98 -17.16 -13.28 5.37
N ASP A 99 -17.03 -13.21 6.70
CA ASP A 99 -16.46 -12.04 7.37
C ASP A 99 -14.99 -11.87 7.00
N TYR A 100 -14.60 -10.64 6.69
CA TYR A 100 -13.25 -10.22 6.30
C TYR A 100 -12.74 -9.05 7.15
N GLU A 101 -13.55 -8.52 8.08
CA GLU A 101 -13.22 -7.33 8.86
C GLU A 101 -11.99 -7.59 9.74
N ASN A 102 -11.97 -8.73 10.44
CA ASN A 102 -10.86 -9.13 11.30
C ASN A 102 -9.53 -9.38 10.55
N GLU A 103 -9.58 -9.54 9.23
CA GLU A 103 -8.42 -9.81 8.37
C GLU A 103 -7.91 -8.56 7.63
N LEU A 104 -8.79 -7.57 7.43
CA LEU A 104 -8.55 -6.41 6.56
C LEU A 104 -8.70 -5.06 7.26
N ILE A 105 -9.02 -5.02 8.55
CA ILE A 105 -9.05 -3.82 9.38
C ILE A 105 -7.92 -3.88 10.39
N PHE A 106 -7.09 -2.85 10.41
CA PHE A 106 -5.94 -2.75 11.30
C PHE A 106 -6.11 -1.53 12.23
N ASP A 107 -5.93 -1.77 13.52
CA ASP A 107 -6.00 -0.72 14.52
C ASP A 107 -4.77 0.20 14.44
N GLU A 108 -4.93 1.44 14.93
CA GLU A 108 -3.90 2.48 14.90
C GLU A 108 -2.60 2.01 15.54
N LYS A 109 -2.66 1.30 16.67
CA LYS A 109 -1.46 0.84 17.36
C LYS A 109 -0.68 -0.16 16.52
N THR A 110 -1.36 -1.10 15.88
CA THR A 110 -0.73 -2.06 14.95
C THR A 110 -0.04 -1.34 13.78
N VAL A 111 -0.71 -0.36 13.19
CA VAL A 111 -0.16 0.46 12.10
C VAL A 111 1.06 1.24 12.57
N SER A 112 0.92 2.03 13.64
CA SER A 112 1.99 2.88 14.18
C SER A 112 3.23 2.08 14.59
N LEU A 113 3.06 0.90 15.19
CA LEU A 113 4.20 0.05 15.56
C LEU A 113 5.07 -0.34 14.36
N GLN A 114 4.47 -0.48 13.16
CA GLN A 114 5.21 -0.82 11.96
C GLN A 114 5.91 0.40 11.35
N ILE A 115 5.21 1.53 11.23
CA ILE A 115 5.68 2.65 10.40
C ILE A 115 6.40 3.76 11.17
N GLU A 116 6.05 4.01 12.45
CA GLU A 116 6.60 5.13 13.23
C GLU A 116 8.13 5.10 13.38
N PRO A 117 8.79 3.94 13.61
CA PRO A 117 10.25 3.90 13.66
C PRO A 117 10.88 4.37 12.35
N GLN A 118 10.28 4.05 11.21
CA GLN A 118 10.77 4.45 9.90
C GLN A 118 10.49 5.92 9.61
N ILE A 119 9.29 6.41 9.95
CA ILE A 119 8.94 7.84 9.86
C ILE A 119 9.91 8.69 10.67
N ARG A 120 10.21 8.29 11.91
CA ARG A 120 11.16 8.99 12.77
C ARG A 120 12.56 9.03 12.13
N ARG A 121 13.05 7.88 11.66
CA ARG A 121 14.35 7.81 10.97
C ARG A 121 14.43 8.76 9.78
N LEU A 122 13.39 8.84 8.95
CA LEU A 122 13.35 9.74 7.79
C LEU A 122 13.30 11.21 8.20
N LYS A 123 12.46 11.56 9.19
CA LYS A 123 12.31 12.95 9.66
C LYS A 123 13.51 13.48 10.43
N ASP A 124 14.27 12.60 11.08
CA ASP A 124 15.49 12.97 11.81
C ASP A 124 16.70 13.16 10.87
N MET A 125 16.57 12.83 9.57
CA MET A 125 17.61 13.12 8.59
C MET A 125 17.70 14.62 8.30
N PRO A 126 18.91 15.20 8.25
CA PRO A 126 19.09 16.61 7.90
C PRO A 126 18.64 16.83 6.44
N CYS A 127 17.52 17.53 6.27
CA CYS A 127 16.99 17.90 4.96
C CYS A 127 16.14 19.17 5.03
N ASP A 128 16.77 20.32 4.80
CA ASP A 128 16.14 21.64 4.92
C ASP A 128 15.15 21.94 3.78
N ASN A 129 15.24 21.20 2.68
CA ASN A 129 14.40 21.33 1.48
C ASN A 129 13.45 20.13 1.27
N CYS A 130 13.24 19.29 2.29
CA CYS A 130 12.34 18.15 2.20
C CYS A 130 10.87 18.54 2.48
N VAL A 131 9.97 18.01 1.65
CA VAL A 131 8.53 17.98 1.88
C VAL A 131 8.10 16.54 2.08
N TYR A 132 7.68 16.23 3.30
CA TYR A 132 7.23 14.89 3.67
C TYR A 132 5.74 14.71 3.37
N ASN A 133 5.43 13.67 2.60
CA ASN A 133 4.08 13.25 2.26
C ASN A 133 3.64 12.15 3.23
N ASP A 134 2.59 12.41 4.00
CA ASP A 134 2.03 11.44 4.93
C ASP A 134 1.08 10.48 4.18
N VAL A 135 1.68 9.52 3.47
CA VAL A 135 0.94 8.56 2.64
C VAL A 135 -0.01 7.73 3.49
N GLN A 136 0.41 7.27 4.68
CA GLN A 136 -0.46 6.50 5.58
C GLN A 136 -1.73 7.28 5.94
N LYS A 137 -1.59 8.58 6.23
CA LYS A 137 -2.75 9.41 6.57
C LYS A 137 -3.76 9.49 5.42
N GLU A 138 -3.30 9.67 4.19
CA GLU A 138 -4.17 9.71 3.01
C GLU A 138 -4.85 8.36 2.74
N LEU A 139 -4.21 7.25 3.10
CA LEU A 139 -4.79 5.91 2.96
C LEU A 139 -5.77 5.56 4.10
N SER A 140 -5.68 6.22 5.25
CA SER A 140 -6.49 5.91 6.45
C SER A 140 -7.86 6.58 6.43
N THR A 141 -8.80 6.07 7.22
CA THR A 141 -10.15 6.65 7.38
C THR A 141 -10.47 6.75 8.86
N ASN A 142 -10.66 7.99 9.36
CA ASN A 142 -10.95 8.28 10.78
C ASN A 142 -9.94 7.65 11.77
N GLY A 143 -8.65 7.62 11.42
CA GLY A 143 -7.59 7.05 12.26
C GLY A 143 -7.50 5.53 12.26
N SER A 144 -8.40 4.82 11.57
CA SER A 144 -8.31 3.37 11.34
C SER A 144 -7.81 3.09 9.93
N TYR A 145 -7.05 2.00 9.76
CA TYR A 145 -6.60 1.54 8.46
C TYR A 145 -7.45 0.37 7.99
N TYR A 146 -8.37 0.66 7.07
CA TYR A 146 -9.10 -0.33 6.31
C TYR A 146 -8.26 -0.64 5.08
N ALA A 147 -7.89 -1.90 4.85
CA ALA A 147 -7.19 -2.28 3.63
C ALA A 147 -8.09 -2.25 2.37
N TYR A 148 -9.31 -1.75 2.50
CA TYR A 148 -10.32 -1.62 1.44
C TYR A 148 -11.15 -0.35 1.65
N ASN A 149 -11.79 0.14 0.60
CA ASN A 149 -12.75 1.21 0.67
C ASN A 149 -14.11 0.66 1.15
N ILE A 150 -14.58 1.14 2.30
CA ILE A 150 -15.83 0.70 2.93
C ILE A 150 -17.09 0.99 2.10
N GLU A 151 -17.06 1.98 1.22
CA GLU A 151 -18.21 2.40 0.42
C GLU A 151 -18.41 1.51 -0.79
N ASN A 152 -17.32 1.14 -1.48
CA ASN A 152 -17.36 0.41 -2.75
C ASN A 152 -16.75 -1.00 -2.69
N LEU A 153 -16.18 -1.39 -1.55
CA LEU A 153 -15.57 -2.71 -1.30
C LEU A 153 -14.43 -3.05 -2.27
N ARG A 154 -13.71 -2.04 -2.75
CA ARG A 154 -12.49 -2.21 -3.53
C ARG A 154 -11.29 -2.15 -2.60
N SER A 155 -10.35 -3.05 -2.78
CA SER A 155 -9.11 -3.08 -2.00
C SER A 155 -8.34 -1.77 -2.17
N ILE A 156 -7.65 -1.29 -1.13
CA ILE A 156 -6.70 -0.16 -1.18
C ILE A 156 -5.30 -0.66 -1.54
N SER A 157 -4.98 -1.89 -1.15
CA SER A 157 -3.76 -2.60 -1.53
C SER A 157 -4.11 -3.89 -2.27
N SER A 158 -3.32 -4.26 -3.29
CA SER A 158 -3.57 -5.47 -4.07
C SER A 158 -3.10 -6.73 -3.33
N ASP A 159 -1.80 -6.81 -3.07
CA ASP A 159 -1.11 -7.94 -2.45
C ASP A 159 -0.68 -7.70 -1.00
N GLY A 160 -1.11 -6.58 -0.42
CA GLY A 160 -0.74 -6.13 0.91
C GLY A 160 0.49 -5.23 0.97
N SER A 161 1.20 -5.05 -0.15
CA SER A 161 2.36 -4.15 -0.27
C SER A 161 2.25 -3.16 -1.42
N HIS A 162 1.57 -3.50 -2.51
CA HIS A 162 1.32 -2.61 -3.63
C HIS A 162 -0.05 -1.95 -3.51
N LEU A 163 -0.15 -0.67 -3.87
CA LEU A 163 -1.43 0.02 -3.92
C LEU A 163 -2.25 -0.43 -5.12
N SER A 164 -3.54 -0.65 -4.89
CA SER A 164 -4.51 -0.86 -5.96
C SER A 164 -4.79 0.47 -6.69
N VAL A 165 -5.57 0.40 -7.78
CA VAL A 165 -6.12 1.61 -8.41
C VAL A 165 -6.91 2.47 -7.42
N GLU A 166 -7.65 1.86 -6.50
CA GLU A 166 -8.41 2.57 -5.47
C GLU A 166 -7.47 3.26 -4.46
N GLY A 167 -6.40 2.59 -4.04
CA GLY A 167 -5.39 3.16 -3.15
C GLY A 167 -4.65 4.33 -3.78
N LEU A 168 -4.22 4.19 -5.05
CA LEU A 168 -3.64 5.28 -5.82
C LEU A 168 -4.62 6.44 -5.99
N GLY A 169 -5.91 6.15 -6.15
CA GLY A 169 -6.98 7.14 -6.23
C GLY A 169 -7.02 8.06 -5.01
N ARG A 170 -6.73 7.53 -3.80
CA ARG A 170 -6.67 8.32 -2.56
C ARG A 170 -5.48 9.29 -2.56
N LEU A 171 -4.34 8.89 -3.13
CA LEU A 171 -3.13 9.72 -3.19
C LEU A 171 -3.16 10.78 -4.28
N LYS A 172 -4.14 10.73 -5.18
CA LYS A 172 -4.21 11.61 -6.36
C LYS A 172 -4.10 13.08 -5.99
N LYS A 173 -4.86 13.54 -4.99
CA LYS A 173 -4.86 14.95 -4.58
C LYS A 173 -3.49 15.37 -4.05
N LEU A 174 -2.92 14.57 -3.15
CA LEU A 174 -1.59 14.80 -2.57
C LEU A 174 -0.53 14.96 -3.68
N TYR A 175 -0.47 14.04 -4.64
CA TYR A 175 0.53 14.12 -5.72
C TYR A 175 0.25 15.22 -6.73
N GLN A 176 -1.01 15.54 -7.01
CA GLN A 176 -1.35 16.71 -7.83
C GLN A 176 -0.81 17.99 -7.20
N GLU A 177 -0.99 18.19 -5.89
CA GLU A 177 -0.42 19.33 -5.17
C GLU A 177 1.11 19.36 -5.26
N ARG A 178 1.80 18.21 -5.21
CA ARG A 178 3.27 18.15 -5.32
C ARG A 178 3.76 18.46 -6.72
N ILE A 179 3.08 17.96 -7.75
CA ILE A 179 3.38 18.29 -9.15
C ILE A 179 3.21 19.80 -9.37
N GLU A 180 2.14 20.40 -8.87
CA GLU A 180 1.93 21.84 -8.99
C GLU A 180 3.00 22.66 -8.25
N GLN A 181 3.44 22.21 -7.07
CA GLN A 181 4.56 22.84 -6.35
C GLN A 181 5.85 22.75 -7.15
N PHE A 182 6.16 21.57 -7.70
CA PHE A 182 7.32 21.35 -8.56
C PHE A 182 7.31 22.29 -9.78
N LEU A 183 6.17 22.40 -10.46
CA LEU A 183 6.02 23.24 -11.65
C LEU A 183 6.14 24.75 -11.36
N LYS A 184 5.86 25.20 -10.13
CA LYS A 184 6.04 26.61 -9.72
C LYS A 184 7.49 26.99 -9.44
N ILE A 185 8.36 26.00 -9.26
CA ILE A 185 9.79 26.20 -8.98
C ILE A 185 10.61 26.28 -10.28
N LEU A 186 10.06 25.77 -11.39
CA LEU A 186 10.59 25.94 -12.75
C LEU A 186 10.36 27.36 -13.28
#